data_AF-W1X940-F1
#
_entry.id   AF-W1X940-F1
#
_cell.length_a   1.000
_cell.length_b   1.000
_cell.length_c   1.000
_cell.angle_alpha   90.00
_cell.angle_beta   90.00
_cell.angle_gamma   90.00
#
_symmetry.space_group_name_H-M   'P 1'
#
loop_
_entity.id
_entity.type
_entity.pdbx_description
1 polymer ?
#
loop_
_entity_poly.entity_id
_entity_poly.type
_entity_poly.pdbx_seq_one_letter_code
_entity_poly.pdbx_strand_id
1 'polypeptide(L)'
;PVVGDIASSMQGMLAELKQNTFTTPLVWRDILNIHKQQNAQKMHEKLSTDTQPLNYFNALSAVRDVLRENQDIYLVNEGANTLDNARNIIDMYKPRRRLDCGTWGVMGIGMGYAIGASVTSGSPVVAIEGDSAFGFSGMEIETICRYNLPVTIVIFNNGG
;
A
#
# COMPACT_ATOMS: atom_id res chain seq x y z
N PRO A 1 -27.27 -14.21 -5.08
CA PRO A 1 -26.66 -12.92 -4.67
C PRO A 1 -26.92 -12.72 -3.17
N VAL A 2 -25.93 -12.30 -2.39
CA VAL A 2 -26.11 -11.97 -0.98
C VAL A 2 -26.06 -10.45 -0.86
N VAL A 3 -27.13 -9.84 -0.37
CA VAL A 3 -27.28 -8.39 -0.20
C VAL A 3 -27.31 -8.08 1.30
N GLY A 4 -26.35 -7.29 1.77
CA GLY A 4 -26.19 -6.93 3.18
C GLY A 4 -24.82 -6.32 3.43
N ASP A 5 -24.58 -5.81 4.65
CA ASP A 5 -23.22 -5.43 5.02
C ASP A 5 -22.32 -6.68 5.09
N ILE A 6 -21.04 -6.48 4.83
CA ILE A 6 -20.07 -7.58 4.73
C ILE A 6 -19.97 -8.35 6.05
N ALA A 7 -20.01 -7.68 7.20
CA ALA A 7 -19.78 -8.33 8.49
C ALA A 7 -20.92 -9.29 8.83
N SER A 8 -22.18 -8.84 8.77
CA SER A 8 -23.33 -9.69 9.03
C SER A 8 -23.48 -10.80 7.99
N SER A 9 -23.22 -10.50 6.72
CA SER A 9 -23.28 -11.50 5.64
C SER A 9 -22.24 -12.61 5.84
N MET A 10 -20.99 -12.24 6.16
CA MET A 10 -19.92 -13.21 6.43
C MET A 10 -20.17 -14.02 7.70
N GLN A 11 -20.74 -13.43 8.75
CA GLN A 11 -21.13 -14.16 9.95
C GLN A 11 -22.17 -15.26 9.65
N GLY A 12 -23.20 -14.93 8.85
CA GLY A 12 -24.19 -15.90 8.39
C GLY A 12 -23.56 -17.03 7.57
N MET A 13 -22.71 -16.69 6.60
CA MET A 13 -21.99 -17.69 5.80
C MET A 13 -21.12 -18.61 6.67
N LEU A 14 -20.39 -18.07 7.64
CA LEU A 14 -19.56 -18.86 8.55
C LEU A 14 -20.39 -19.78 9.45
N ALA A 15 -21.58 -19.36 9.87
CA ALA A 15 -22.48 -20.20 10.64
C ALA A 15 -22.93 -21.43 9.82
N GLU A 16 -23.27 -21.23 8.55
CA GLU A 16 -23.64 -22.31 7.63
C GLU A 16 -22.46 -23.25 7.31
N LEU A 17 -21.25 -22.69 7.14
CA LEU A 17 -20.05 -23.47 6.85
C LEU A 17 -19.63 -24.42 7.99
N LYS A 18 -20.04 -24.15 9.23
CA LYS A 18 -19.85 -25.08 10.35
C LYS A 18 -20.68 -26.36 10.19
N GLN A 19 -21.83 -26.26 9.54
CA GLN A 19 -22.73 -27.38 9.28
C GLN A 19 -22.40 -28.05 7.94
N ASN A 20 -21.99 -27.24 6.95
CA ASN A 20 -21.73 -27.65 5.58
C ASN A 20 -20.29 -27.29 5.19
N THR A 21 -19.33 -28.14 5.57
CA THR A 21 -17.92 -27.89 5.26
C THR A 21 -17.64 -28.13 3.78
N PHE A 22 -16.93 -27.19 3.14
CA PHE A 22 -16.28 -27.44 1.86
C PHE A 22 -14.77 -27.43 2.03
N THR A 23 -14.09 -28.27 1.26
CA THR A 23 -12.63 -28.33 1.25
C THR A 23 -12.15 -28.01 -0.16
N THR A 24 -11.31 -26.99 -0.28
CA THR A 24 -10.65 -26.69 -1.56
C THR A 24 -9.66 -27.81 -1.91
N PRO A 25 -9.62 -28.32 -3.16
CA PRO A 25 -8.69 -29.38 -3.56
C PRO A 25 -7.23 -29.05 -3.24
N LEU A 26 -6.48 -30.02 -2.69
CA LEU A 26 -5.06 -29.82 -2.34
C LEU A 26 -4.22 -29.45 -3.55
N VAL A 27 -4.40 -30.16 -4.67
CA VAL A 27 -3.70 -29.90 -5.95
C VAL A 27 -3.83 -28.44 -6.39
N TRP A 28 -5.02 -27.85 -6.23
CA TRP A 28 -5.22 -26.44 -6.57
C TRP A 28 -4.42 -25.49 -5.66
N ARG A 29 -4.41 -25.76 -4.34
CA ARG A 29 -3.62 -24.95 -3.39
C ARG A 29 -2.13 -25.07 -3.67
N ASP A 30 -1.66 -26.26 -4.03
CA ASP A 30 -0.26 -26.51 -4.35
C ASP A 30 0.16 -25.74 -5.60
N ILE A 31 -0.67 -25.72 -6.65
CA ILE A 31 -0.43 -24.90 -7.86
C ILE A 31 -0.30 -23.41 -7.50
N LEU A 32 -1.21 -22.89 -6.67
CA LEU A 32 -1.15 -21.49 -6.22
C LEU A 32 0.12 -21.20 -5.42
N ASN A 33 0.52 -22.12 -4.54
CA ASN A 33 1.74 -21.98 -3.74
C ASN A 33 3.01 -22.00 -4.62
N ILE A 34 3.06 -22.87 -5.62
CA ILE A 34 4.17 -22.93 -6.59
C ILE A 34 4.30 -21.60 -7.33
N HIS A 35 3.20 -21.08 -7.90
CA HIS A 35 3.23 -19.80 -8.61
C HIS A 35 3.58 -18.62 -7.68
N LYS A 36 3.07 -18.62 -6.45
CA LYS A 36 3.41 -17.62 -5.43
C LYS A 36 4.92 -17.63 -5.15
N GLN A 37 5.51 -18.80 -4.91
CA GLN A 37 6.94 -18.94 -4.63
C GLN A 37 7.80 -18.49 -5.82
N GLN A 38 7.44 -18.87 -7.05
CA GLN A 38 8.13 -18.44 -8.26
C GLN A 38 8.11 -16.91 -8.42
N ASN A 39 6.97 -16.27 -8.18
CA ASN A 39 6.86 -14.82 -8.28
C ASN A 39 7.61 -14.11 -7.14
N ALA A 40 7.55 -14.65 -5.93
CA ALA A 40 8.31 -14.12 -4.79
C ALA A 40 9.82 -14.18 -5.04
N GLN A 41 10.32 -15.29 -5.62
CA GLN A 41 11.73 -15.43 -5.98
C GLN A 41 12.15 -14.42 -7.03
N LYS A 42 11.39 -14.27 -8.13
CA LYS A 42 11.66 -13.26 -9.17
C LYS A 42 11.63 -11.84 -8.62
N MET A 43 10.72 -11.56 -7.70
CA MET A 43 10.63 -10.25 -7.05
C MET A 43 11.83 -10.02 -6.13
N HIS A 44 12.24 -11.02 -5.36
CA HIS A 44 13.43 -10.95 -4.50
C HIS A 44 14.68 -10.58 -5.30
N GLU A 45 14.92 -11.23 -6.44
CA GLU A 45 16.05 -10.93 -7.34
C GLU A 45 16.06 -9.47 -7.81
N LYS A 46 14.90 -8.92 -8.19
CA LYS A 46 14.77 -7.51 -8.58
C LYS A 46 15.07 -6.55 -7.42
N LEU A 47 14.59 -6.88 -6.23
CA LEU A 47 14.75 -6.05 -5.03
C LEU A 47 16.19 -6.06 -4.50
N SER A 48 16.92 -7.16 -4.69
CA SER A 48 18.31 -7.31 -4.27
C SER A 48 19.33 -6.73 -5.26
N THR A 49 18.88 -6.29 -6.44
CA THR A 49 19.78 -5.74 -7.45
C THR A 49 20.12 -4.30 -7.11
N ASP A 50 21.39 -4.05 -6.78
CA ASP A 50 21.89 -2.68 -6.61
C ASP A 50 22.02 -1.99 -7.97
N THR A 51 21.53 -0.75 -8.07
CA THR A 51 21.50 0.02 -9.33
C THR A 51 21.82 1.48 -9.07
N GLN A 52 22.59 2.07 -9.99
CA GLN A 52 22.88 3.50 -10.02
C GLN A 52 22.64 4.04 -11.44
N PRO A 53 21.68 4.96 -11.65
CA PRO A 53 20.75 5.53 -10.65
C PRO A 53 19.78 4.49 -10.07
N LEU A 54 19.14 4.83 -8.95
CA LEU A 54 18.11 3.98 -8.33
C LEU A 54 16.96 3.71 -9.31
N ASN A 55 16.43 2.49 -9.26
CA ASN A 55 15.16 2.14 -9.90
C ASN A 55 14.05 2.00 -8.84
N TYR A 56 12.82 1.73 -9.27
CA TYR A 56 11.70 1.58 -8.33
C TYR A 56 11.90 0.44 -7.33
N PHE A 57 12.54 -0.67 -7.73
CA PHE A 57 12.69 -1.86 -6.88
C PHE A 57 13.66 -1.61 -5.73
N ASN A 58 14.88 -1.13 -5.99
CA ASN A 58 15.83 -0.90 -4.91
C ASN A 58 15.45 0.32 -4.06
N ALA A 59 14.87 1.37 -4.63
CA ALA A 59 14.34 2.50 -3.87
C ALA A 59 13.17 2.09 -2.95
N LEU A 60 12.16 1.37 -3.47
CA LEU A 60 11.05 0.90 -2.65
C LEU A 60 11.45 -0.22 -1.68
N SER A 61 12.51 -0.98 -1.96
CA SER A 61 13.05 -1.96 -1.00
C SER A 61 13.50 -1.27 0.29
N ALA A 62 14.20 -0.13 0.19
CA ALA A 62 14.61 0.65 1.35
C ALA A 62 13.41 1.14 2.17
N VAL A 63 12.37 1.66 1.49
CA VAL A 63 11.13 2.11 2.16
C VAL A 63 10.38 0.93 2.80
N ARG A 64 10.28 -0.21 2.10
CA ARG A 64 9.65 -1.43 2.60
C ARG A 64 10.29 -1.90 3.90
N ASP A 65 11.62 -1.93 3.96
CA ASP A 65 12.33 -2.46 5.12
C ASP A 65 12.09 -1.60 6.37
N VAL A 66 12.06 -0.27 6.22
CA VAL A 66 11.65 0.64 7.30
C VAL A 66 10.19 0.41 7.71
N LEU A 67 9.26 0.28 6.76
CA LEU A 67 7.84 0.09 7.07
C LEU A 67 7.54 -1.28 7.69
N ARG A 68 8.32 -2.32 7.34
CA ARG A 68 8.20 -3.66 7.94
C ARG A 68 8.44 -3.63 9.45
N GLU A 69 9.40 -2.82 9.89
CA GLU A 69 9.73 -2.61 11.30
C GLU A 69 8.74 -1.66 11.99
N ASN A 70 7.96 -0.88 11.22
CA ASN A 70 7.07 0.17 11.72
C ASN A 70 5.63 0.01 11.20
N GLN A 71 4.93 -0.99 11.74
CA GLN A 71 3.63 -1.43 11.21
C GLN A 71 2.42 -0.56 11.60
N ASP A 72 2.60 0.40 12.52
CA ASP A 72 1.53 1.31 12.97
C ASP A 72 1.64 2.70 12.33
N ILE A 73 1.81 2.69 11.01
CA ILE A 73 1.98 3.87 10.17
C ILE A 73 0.90 3.89 9.09
N TYR A 74 0.46 5.08 8.69
CA TYR A 74 -0.30 5.24 7.46
C TYR A 74 0.62 5.37 6.26
N LEU A 75 0.31 4.64 5.21
CA LEU A 75 0.94 4.74 3.91
C LEU A 75 -0.02 5.44 2.94
N VAL A 76 0.31 6.67 2.57
CA VAL A 76 -0.33 7.35 1.44
C VAL A 76 0.49 7.07 0.19
N ASN A 77 -0.16 6.78 -0.94
CA ASN A 77 0.55 6.45 -2.16
C ASN A 77 -0.22 6.80 -3.43
N GLU A 78 0.39 7.61 -4.30
CA GLU A 78 -0.14 7.94 -5.63
C GLU A 78 0.97 8.06 -6.70
N GLY A 79 0.54 8.14 -7.96
CA GLY A 79 1.39 8.10 -9.15
C GLY A 79 1.00 6.99 -10.13
N ALA A 80 1.85 6.74 -11.12
CA ALA A 80 1.73 5.61 -12.03
C ALA A 80 2.66 4.47 -11.61
N ASN A 81 3.90 4.47 -12.10
CA ASN A 81 4.92 3.50 -11.71
C ASN A 81 5.15 3.48 -10.18
N THR A 82 5.16 4.65 -9.53
CA THR A 82 5.28 4.76 -8.08
C THR A 82 4.16 4.04 -7.35
N LEU A 83 2.91 4.22 -7.79
CA LEU A 83 1.73 3.58 -7.21
C LEU A 83 1.77 2.06 -7.37
N ASP A 84 2.01 1.58 -8.59
CA ASP A 84 1.95 0.16 -8.92
C ASP A 84 3.11 -0.62 -8.29
N ASN A 85 4.33 -0.08 -8.35
CA ASN A 85 5.47 -0.75 -7.72
C ASN A 85 5.36 -0.71 -6.20
N ALA A 86 4.93 0.40 -5.59
CA ALA A 86 4.77 0.47 -4.13
C ALA A 86 3.69 -0.52 -3.65
N ARG A 87 2.56 -0.64 -4.36
CA ARG A 87 1.52 -1.63 -4.04
C ARG A 87 2.01 -3.08 -4.10
N ASN A 88 2.94 -3.38 -5.02
CA ASN A 88 3.49 -4.72 -5.20
C ASN A 88 4.64 -5.05 -4.23
N ILE A 89 5.35 -4.04 -3.71
CA ILE A 89 6.59 -4.22 -2.94
C ILE A 89 6.37 -3.99 -1.44
N ILE A 90 5.44 -3.10 -1.07
CA ILE A 90 5.21 -2.73 0.32
C ILE A 90 4.00 -3.50 0.86
N ASP A 91 4.30 -4.43 1.76
CA ASP A 91 3.29 -5.19 2.50
C ASP A 91 2.58 -4.31 3.54
N MET A 92 1.29 -4.57 3.76
CA MET A 92 0.51 -3.93 4.81
C MET A 92 0.16 -4.92 5.92
N TYR A 93 0.54 -4.59 7.15
CA TYR A 93 0.38 -5.48 8.32
C TYR A 93 -0.86 -5.15 9.16
N LYS A 94 -1.47 -3.97 8.95
CA LYS A 94 -2.68 -3.52 9.65
C LYS A 94 -3.75 -3.06 8.65
N PRO A 95 -5.05 -3.31 8.95
CA PRO A 95 -6.13 -2.87 8.07
C PRO A 95 -6.23 -1.33 8.05
N ARG A 96 -6.75 -0.78 6.94
CA ARG A 96 -7.02 0.65 6.77
C ARG A 96 -5.78 1.56 6.94
N ARG A 97 -4.58 1.02 6.72
CA ARG A 97 -3.33 1.80 6.79
C ARG A 97 -2.82 2.27 5.43
N ARG A 98 -3.25 1.65 4.32
CA ARG A 98 -2.92 2.10 2.97
C ARG A 98 -4.05 2.95 2.40
N LEU A 99 -3.72 4.14 1.93
CA LEU A 99 -4.63 5.08 1.28
C LEU A 99 -4.04 5.45 -0.07
N ASP A 100 -4.73 5.13 -1.17
CA ASP A 100 -4.25 5.43 -2.52
C ASP A 100 -5.34 6.04 -3.41
N CYS A 101 -5.03 6.22 -4.69
CA CYS A 101 -5.84 6.91 -5.70
C CYS A 101 -7.27 6.37 -5.89
N GLY A 102 -7.55 5.18 -5.35
CA GLY A 102 -8.88 4.58 -5.33
C GLY A 102 -9.46 4.35 -6.74
N THR A 103 -10.79 4.35 -6.82
CA THR A 103 -11.54 3.93 -8.02
C THR A 103 -11.28 4.80 -9.26
N TRP A 104 -11.02 6.09 -9.08
CA TRP A 104 -10.83 7.02 -10.21
C TRP A 104 -9.37 7.27 -10.57
N GLY A 105 -8.41 6.68 -9.83
CA GLY A 105 -6.99 6.91 -10.10
C GLY A 105 -6.62 8.40 -9.97
N VAL A 106 -7.18 9.10 -8.98
CA VAL A 106 -6.99 10.55 -8.81
C VAL A 106 -5.54 10.84 -8.39
N MET A 107 -4.89 11.76 -9.09
CA MET A 107 -3.64 12.39 -8.67
C MET A 107 -3.94 13.67 -7.88
N GLY A 108 -3.22 13.91 -6.79
CA GLY A 108 -3.43 15.02 -5.88
C GLY A 108 -4.15 14.66 -4.59
N ILE A 109 -4.36 13.36 -4.31
CA ILE A 109 -4.90 12.94 -3.01
C ILE A 109 -3.84 12.99 -1.90
N GLY A 110 -2.55 13.03 -2.27
CA GLY A 110 -1.42 12.74 -1.40
C GLY A 110 -1.42 13.55 -0.11
N MET A 111 -1.22 14.86 -0.21
CA MET A 111 -1.07 15.69 0.98
C MET A 111 -2.36 15.78 1.80
N GLY A 112 -3.53 15.85 1.15
CA GLY A 112 -4.83 15.86 1.83
C GLY A 112 -5.08 14.59 2.64
N TYR A 113 -4.79 13.42 2.07
CA TYR A 113 -4.88 12.15 2.78
C TYR A 113 -3.88 12.06 3.92
N ALA A 114 -2.65 12.56 3.72
CA ALA A 114 -1.63 12.53 4.75
C ALA A 114 -2.02 13.36 5.97
N ILE A 115 -2.53 14.58 5.74
CA ILE A 115 -3.07 15.45 6.79
C ILE A 115 -4.24 14.75 7.50
N GLY A 116 -5.23 14.25 6.76
CA GLY A 116 -6.41 13.61 7.33
C GLY A 116 -6.06 12.38 8.16
N ALA A 117 -5.19 11.51 7.65
CA ALA A 117 -4.71 10.33 8.35
C ALA A 117 -3.98 10.70 9.65
N SER A 118 -3.07 11.68 9.58
CA SER A 118 -2.31 12.12 10.75
C SER A 118 -3.22 12.70 11.84
N VAL A 119 -4.12 13.61 11.48
CA VAL A 119 -5.02 14.29 12.42
C VAL A 119 -6.01 13.32 13.06
N THR A 120 -6.60 12.41 12.29
CA THR A 120 -7.65 11.51 12.80
C THR A 120 -7.12 10.34 13.63
N SER A 121 -5.86 9.95 13.41
CA SER A 121 -5.27 8.78 14.08
C SER A 121 -4.21 9.12 15.13
N GLY A 122 -3.54 10.27 15.01
CA GLY A 122 -2.33 10.58 15.76
C GLY A 122 -1.12 9.71 15.39
N SER A 123 -1.24 8.81 14.41
CA SER A 123 -0.15 7.96 13.94
C SER A 123 0.75 8.71 12.94
N PRO A 124 2.04 8.31 12.80
CA PRO A 124 2.89 8.81 11.72
C PRO A 124 2.36 8.42 10.34
N VAL A 125 2.67 9.23 9.34
CA VAL A 125 2.30 9.00 7.94
C VAL A 125 3.53 9.02 7.05
N VAL A 126 3.63 8.06 6.15
CA VAL A 126 4.58 8.05 5.04
C VAL A 126 3.80 8.21 3.75
N ALA A 127 4.09 9.27 2.98
CA ALA A 127 3.52 9.53 1.67
C ALA A 127 4.55 9.17 0.60
N ILE A 128 4.24 8.17 -0.23
CA ILE A 128 5.08 7.74 -1.35
C ILE A 128 4.48 8.27 -2.65
N GLU A 129 5.13 9.28 -3.20
CA GLU A 129 4.57 10.14 -4.23
C GLU A 129 5.38 10.03 -5.51
N GLY A 130 4.74 9.84 -6.67
CA GLY A 130 5.36 10.22 -7.95
C GLY A 130 5.53 11.75 -8.00
N ASP A 131 6.60 12.25 -8.59
CA ASP A 131 6.84 13.69 -8.76
C ASP A 131 5.69 14.44 -9.45
N SER A 132 5.14 13.87 -10.53
CA SER A 132 3.96 14.41 -11.21
C SER A 132 2.73 14.44 -10.30
N ALA A 133 2.47 13.36 -9.57
CA ALA A 133 1.32 13.25 -8.66
C ALA A 133 1.43 14.23 -7.48
N PHE A 134 2.62 14.33 -6.89
CA PHE A 134 2.94 15.31 -5.85
C PHE A 134 2.62 16.74 -6.30
N GLY A 135 2.89 17.09 -7.56
CA GLY A 135 2.62 18.41 -8.12
C GLY A 135 1.17 18.89 -7.98
N PHE A 136 0.19 17.97 -7.88
CA PHE A 136 -1.23 18.33 -7.74
C PHE A 136 -1.59 18.82 -6.33
N SER A 137 -0.85 18.40 -5.30
CA SER A 137 -1.16 18.75 -3.90
C SER A 137 0.03 19.28 -3.09
N GLY A 138 1.21 19.41 -3.69
CA GLY A 138 2.47 19.69 -3.00
C GLY A 138 2.53 21.02 -2.25
N MET A 139 1.68 22.00 -2.57
CA MET A 139 1.61 23.26 -1.81
C MET A 139 1.12 23.04 -0.37
N GLU A 140 0.41 21.95 -0.11
CA GLU A 140 -0.06 21.57 1.24
C GLU A 140 1.05 21.07 2.16
N ILE A 141 2.30 20.99 1.71
CA ILE A 141 3.45 20.87 2.61
C ILE A 141 3.44 22.00 3.65
N GLU A 142 3.07 23.22 3.26
CA GLU A 142 2.91 24.34 4.20
C GLU A 142 1.93 23.96 5.31
N THR A 143 0.78 23.37 4.97
CA THR A 143 -0.24 22.95 5.93
C THR A 143 0.29 21.88 6.88
N ILE A 144 1.01 20.88 6.36
CA ILE A 144 1.65 19.83 7.16
C ILE A 144 2.62 20.46 8.19
N CYS A 145 3.47 21.39 7.76
CA CYS A 145 4.42 22.08 8.61
C CYS A 145 3.73 22.99 9.65
N ARG A 146 2.73 23.76 9.22
CA ARG A 146 1.98 24.71 10.05
C ARG A 146 1.28 24.02 11.23
N TYR A 147 0.82 22.78 11.03
CA TYR A 147 0.23 21.97 12.10
C TYR A 147 1.22 21.01 12.78
N ASN A 148 2.51 21.06 12.42
CA ASN A 148 3.57 20.20 12.94
C ASN A 148 3.18 18.70 12.91
N LEU A 149 2.63 18.24 11.78
CA LEU A 149 2.16 16.87 11.63
C LEU A 149 3.30 15.90 11.36
N PRO A 150 3.29 14.68 11.94
CA PRO A 150 4.32 13.65 11.73
C PRO A 150 4.18 12.95 10.36
N VAL A 151 4.40 13.71 9.27
CA VAL A 151 4.32 13.22 7.90
C VAL A 151 5.71 13.22 7.26
N THR A 152 6.13 12.08 6.72
CA THR A 152 7.33 11.94 5.88
C THR A 152 6.90 11.76 4.42
N ILE A 153 7.36 12.65 3.54
CA ILE A 153 7.04 12.62 2.11
C ILE A 153 8.27 12.10 1.36
N VAL A 154 8.09 11.03 0.59
CA VAL A 154 9.13 10.39 -0.25
C VAL A 154 8.73 10.59 -1.71
N ILE A 155 9.43 11.49 -2.38
CA ILE A 155 9.18 11.82 -3.80
C ILE A 155 10.04 10.92 -4.68
N PHE A 156 9.39 10.11 -5.50
CA PHE A 156 10.01 9.35 -6.58
C PHE A 156 10.18 10.28 -7.78
N ASN A 157 11.27 11.05 -7.75
CA ASN A 157 11.60 12.04 -8.78
C ASN A 157 12.34 11.39 -9.95
N ASN A 158 11.59 10.98 -10.96
CA ASN A 158 12.11 10.49 -12.24
C ASN A 158 12.01 11.52 -13.37
N GLY A 159 11.54 12.74 -13.07
CA GLY A 159 11.53 13.89 -13.95
C GLY A 159 10.39 13.93 -14.96
N GLY A 160 9.20 13.38 -14.64
CA GLY A 160 8.10 13.31 -15.61
C GLY A 160 6.73 12.91 -15.06
#